data_AF-A0A8J3XSD6-F1
#
_entry.id   AF-A0A8J3XSD6-F1
#
_cell.length_a   1.000
_cell.length_b   1.000
_cell.length_c   1.000
_cell.angle_alpha   90.00
_cell.angle_beta   90.00
_cell.angle_gamma   90.00
#
_symmetry.space_group_name_H-M   'P 1'
#
loop_
_entity.id
_entity.type
_entity.pdbx_description
1 polymer ?
#
loop_
_entity_poly.entity_id
_entity_poly.type
_entity_poly.pdbx_seq_one_letter_code
_entity_poly.pdbx_strand_id
1 'polypeptide(L)' 'MTTRRRRRPARFLGAFDDADVESDVERTDMILEALARREPVASGADAAIRLLGALIADVDSQRLSSVSITPST' A
#
# COMPACT_ATOMS: atom_id res chain seq x y z
N MET A 1 60.36 -17.27 -2.82
CA MET A 1 58.95 -17.41 -2.38
C MET A 1 58.37 -16.02 -2.19
N THR A 2 57.44 -15.57 -3.04
CA THR A 2 56.81 -14.24 -2.94
C THR A 2 55.30 -14.42 -2.78
N THR A 3 54.75 -13.99 -1.64
CA THR A 3 53.32 -14.13 -1.32
C THR A 3 52.51 -13.00 -1.96
N ARG A 4 51.69 -13.32 -2.96
CA ARG A 4 50.77 -12.38 -3.62
C ARG A 4 49.63 -11.99 -2.66
N ARG A 5 49.61 -10.73 -2.25
CA ARG A 5 48.54 -10.12 -1.43
C ARG A 5 47.26 -10.01 -2.27
N ARG A 6 46.27 -10.87 -2.00
CA ARG A 6 44.94 -10.83 -2.64
C ARG A 6 44.23 -9.51 -2.27
N ARG A 7 43.98 -8.67 -3.27
CA ARG A 7 43.10 -7.49 -3.13
C ARG A 7 41.66 -7.99 -3.03
N ARG A 8 40.98 -7.71 -1.91
CA ARG A 8 39.52 -7.89 -1.78
C ARG A 8 38.83 -6.79 -2.62
N PRO A 9 37.83 -7.10 -3.46
CA PRO A 9 37.02 -6.06 -4.07
C PRO A 9 36.17 -5.40 -2.98
N ALA A 10 36.09 -4.07 -3.05
CA ALA A 10 35.18 -3.28 -2.22
C ALA A 10 33.75 -3.74 -2.51
N ARG A 11 33.04 -4.15 -1.46
CA ARG A 11 31.63 -4.55 -1.55
C ARG A 11 30.82 -3.31 -1.93
N PHE A 12 30.11 -3.44 -3.04
CA PHE A 12 29.10 -2.54 -3.56
C PHE A 12 28.03 -2.29 -2.49
N LEU A 13 27.97 -1.07 -1.96
CA LEU A 13 27.10 -0.65 -0.86
C LEU A 13 26.14 0.44 -1.35
N GLY A 14 25.32 0.13 -2.36
CA GLY A 14 24.46 1.15 -2.97
C GLY A 14 23.25 0.65 -3.74
N ALA A 15 22.78 -0.58 -3.50
CA ALA A 15 21.62 -1.13 -4.22
C ALA A 15 20.65 -1.93 -3.34
N PHE A 16 20.80 -1.87 -2.01
CA PHE A 16 19.92 -2.57 -1.09
C PHE A 16 18.73 -1.70 -0.64
N ASP A 17 18.72 -0.40 -0.96
CA ASP A 17 17.69 0.53 -0.45
C ASP A 17 16.56 0.74 -1.47
N ASP A 18 16.89 0.95 -2.75
CA ASP A 18 15.88 1.25 -3.78
C ASP A 18 14.94 0.07 -4.09
N ALA A 19 15.45 -1.17 -4.05
CA ALA A 19 14.65 -2.36 -4.34
C ALA A 19 13.63 -2.67 -3.22
N ASP A 20 14.00 -2.38 -1.98
CA ASP A 20 13.12 -2.57 -0.81
C ASP A 20 12.03 -1.49 -0.82
N VAL A 21 12.36 -0.24 -1.19
CA VAL A 21 11.38 0.85 -1.35
C VAL A 21 10.41 0.56 -2.51
N GLU A 22 10.90 0.11 -3.67
CA GLU A 22 10.03 -0.23 -4.81
C GLU A 22 9.05 -1.35 -4.44
N SER A 23 9.52 -2.38 -3.72
CA SER A 23 8.67 -3.46 -3.20
C SER A 23 7.58 -2.95 -2.24
N ASP A 24 7.89 -1.93 -1.43
CA ASP A 24 6.91 -1.33 -0.52
C ASP A 24 5.87 -0.47 -1.26
N VAL A 25 6.27 0.20 -2.35
CA VAL A 25 5.37 0.93 -3.24
C VAL A 25 4.41 -0.03 -3.94
N GLU A 26 4.91 -1.09 -4.57
CA GLU A 26 4.08 -2.11 -5.22
C GLU A 26 3.07 -2.72 -4.25
N ARG A 27 3.50 -3.04 -3.03
CA ARG A 27 2.62 -3.56 -1.97
C ARG A 27 1.53 -2.57 -1.59
N THR A 28 1.88 -1.29 -1.48
CA THR A 28 0.93 -0.23 -1.15
C THR A 28 -0.11 -0.08 -2.26
N ASP A 29 0.32 -0.05 -3.52
CA ASP A 29 -0.56 0.04 -4.67
C ASP A 29 -1.54 -1.14 -4.75
N MET A 30 -1.07 -2.36 -4.49
CA MET A 30 -1.95 -3.53 -4.41
C MET A 30 -3.04 -3.39 -3.34
N ILE A 31 -2.71 -2.84 -2.17
CA ILE A 31 -3.67 -2.62 -1.09
C ILE A 31 -4.68 -1.53 -1.50
N LEU A 32 -4.20 -0.44 -2.10
CA LEU A 32 -5.07 0.63 -2.59
C LEU A 32 -6.00 0.14 -3.70
N GLU A 33 -5.51 -0.70 -4.61
CA GLU A 33 -6.31 -1.30 -5.66
C GLU A 33 -7.39 -2.23 -5.09
N ALA A 34 -7.06 -3.10 -4.14
CA ALA A 34 -8.02 -3.96 -3.46
C ALA A 34 -9.12 -3.14 -2.76
N LEU A 35 -8.73 -2.07 -2.04
CA LEU A 35 -9.67 -1.16 -1.39
C LEU A 35 -10.55 -0.42 -2.41
N ALA A 36 -9.98 0.01 -3.54
CA ALA A 36 -10.73 0.64 -4.62
C ALA A 36 -11.73 -0.34 -5.26
N ARG A 37 -11.45 -1.65 -5.27
CA ARG A 37 -12.40 -2.67 -5.74
C ARG A 37 -13.40 -3.11 -4.67
N ARG A 38 -13.31 -2.57 -3.45
CA ARG A 38 -14.12 -2.95 -2.27
C ARG A 38 -13.92 -4.42 -1.91
N GLU A 39 -12.74 -4.95 -2.23
CA GLU A 39 -12.38 -6.30 -1.84
C GLU A 39 -12.07 -6.35 -0.34
N PRO A 40 -12.43 -7.44 0.35
CA PRO A 40 -12.14 -7.60 1.77
C PRO A 40 -10.62 -7.71 1.96
N VAL A 41 -10.02 -6.72 2.60
CA VAL A 41 -8.61 -6.80 3.00
C VAL A 41 -8.50 -7.71 4.23
N ALA A 42 -7.48 -8.58 4.24
CA ALA A 42 -7.32 -9.63 5.25
C ALA A 42 -7.46 -9.11 6.69
N SER A 43 -8.15 -9.85 7.57
CA SER A 43 -8.47 -9.42 8.95
C SER A 43 -7.25 -9.21 9.86
N GLY A 44 -6.06 -9.62 9.42
CA GLY A 44 -4.77 -9.32 10.07
C GLY A 44 -4.06 -8.06 9.56
N ALA A 45 -4.70 -7.28 8.68
CA ALA A 45 -4.13 -6.07 8.13
C ALA A 45 -3.87 -4.99 9.19
N ASP A 46 -2.91 -4.11 8.90
CA ASP A 46 -2.61 -2.94 9.70
C ASP A 46 -3.89 -2.17 10.10
N ALA A 47 -3.91 -1.61 11.30
CA ALA A 47 -5.02 -0.79 11.78
C ALA A 47 -5.32 0.37 10.81
N ALA A 48 -4.31 0.96 10.19
CA ALA A 48 -4.48 2.02 9.19
C ALA A 48 -5.27 1.55 7.97
N ILE A 49 -5.00 0.34 7.46
CA ILE A 49 -5.69 -0.26 6.31
C ILE A 49 -7.16 -0.53 6.67
N ARG A 50 -7.42 -1.02 7.88
CA ARG A 50 -8.79 -1.24 8.39
C ARG A 50 -9.58 0.06 8.53
N LEU A 51 -8.95 1.12 9.05
CA LEU A 51 -9.55 2.45 9.14
C LEU A 51 -9.88 3.01 7.75
N LEU A 52 -8.99 2.84 6.77
CA LEU A 52 -9.23 3.29 5.40
C LEU A 52 -10.41 2.55 4.76
N GLY A 53 -10.50 1.22 4.94
CA GLY A 53 -11.64 0.43 4.47
C GLY A 53 -12.96 0.87 5.11
N ALA A 54 -12.98 1.15 6.42
CA ALA A 54 -14.16 1.65 7.11
C ALA A 54 -14.60 3.04 6.59
N LEU A 55 -13.64 3.93 6.33
CA LEU A 55 -13.92 5.26 5.75
C LEU A 55 -14.52 5.15 4.35
N ILE A 56 -14.00 4.27 3.50
CA ILE A 56 -14.55 4.03 2.16
C ILE A 56 -16.01 3.57 2.24
N ALA A 57 -16.31 2.63 3.15
CA ALA A 57 -17.67 2.14 3.35
C ALA A 57 -18.63 3.22 3.86
N ASP A 58 -18.18 4.07 4.80
CA ASP A 58 -18.96 5.20 5.30
C ASP A 58 -19.28 6.21 4.18
N VAL A 59 -18.30 6.59 3.37
CA VAL A 59 -18.50 7.48 2.22
C VAL A 59 -19.47 6.86 1.20
N ASP A 60 -19.31 5.57 0.88
CA ASP A 60 -20.22 4.89 -0.05
C ASP A 60 -21.67 4.88 0.50
N SER A 61 -21.86 4.73 1.81
CA SER A 61 -23.18 4.82 2.45
C SER A 61 -23.81 6.22 2.39
N GLN A 62 -23.00 7.27 2.55
CA GLN A 62 -23.47 8.66 2.48
C GLN A 62 -23.86 9.06 1.05
N ARG A 63 -23.15 8.55 0.03
CA ARG A 63 -23.49 8.79 -1.38
C ARG A 63 -24.84 8.19 -1.78
N LEU A 64 -25.30 7.15 -1.08
CA LEU A 64 -26.62 6.56 -1.27
C LEU A 64 -27.73 7.30 -0.51
N SER A 65 -27.37 8.17 0.44
CA SER A 65 -28.32 8.94 1.26
C SER A 65 -28.85 10.22 0.59
N SER A 66 -28.43 10.53 -0.64
CA SER A 66 -28.93 11.66 -1.42
C SER A 66 -30.21 11.31 -2.19
N VAL A 67 -31.25 10.85 -1.48
CA VAL A 67 -32.59 10.74 -2.04
C VAL A 67 -33.21 12.14 -2.08
N SER A 68 -33.66 12.50 -3.28
CA SER A 68 -34.25 13.78 -3.67
C SER A 68 -35.31 14.28 -2.68
N ILE A 69 -35.11 15.49 -2.16
CA ILE A 69 -36.21 16.35 -1.73
C ILE A 69 -36.90 16.82 -3.02
N THR A 70 -37.84 16.03 -3.54
CA THR A 70 -38.90 16.60 -4.37
C THR A 70 -39.82 17.35 -3.40
N PRO A 71 -39.87 18.69 -3.41
CA PRO A 71 -40.86 19.39 -2.61
C PRO A 71 -42.23 18.91 -3.07
N SER A 72 -43.00 18.34 -2.15
CA SER A 72 -44.41 18.02 -2.43
C SER A 72 -45.16 19.33 -2.59
N THR A 73 -45.77 19.48 -3.78
CA THR A 73 -46.73 20.48 -4.28
C THR A 73 -47.04 21.70 -3.42
#